data_AF-A0A2W2GUP3-F1
#
_entry.id   AF-A0A2W2GUP3-F1
#
_cell.length_a   1.000
_cell.length_b   1.000
_cell.length_c   1.000
_cell.angle_alpha   90.00
_cell.angle_beta   90.00
_cell.angle_gamma   90.00
#
_symmetry.space_group_name_H-M   'P 1'
#
loop_
_entity.id
_entity.type
_entity.pdbx_description
1 polymer ?
#
loop_
_entity_poly.entity_id
_entity_poly.type
_entity_poly.pdbx_seq_one_letter_code
_entity_poly.pdbx_strand_id
1 'polypeptide(L)'
;IREPAGTRQVRLPLPHPDPLVTRLVGLECGAQAVRAAADVRLGARWTRRGDALAGEVVMRRRTPGTTVTLHDVGGSVIFGLSPTGAREKPLAVLGPEREELTVPVRFTAPNCSAHSMADAKKPYAFPFWASLPGLERRYLELEVTAELRGSLDRLLRETCKNR
;
A
#
# COMPACT_ATOMS: atom_id res chain seq x y z
N ILE A 1 -13.18 -9.40 48.27
CA ILE A 1 -11.74 -9.75 48.38
C ILE A 1 -11.10 -9.30 47.07
N ARG A 2 -10.19 -8.33 47.13
CA ARG A 2 -9.52 -7.74 45.95
C ARG A 2 -8.21 -8.49 45.77
N GLU A 3 -8.05 -9.28 44.70
CA GLU A 3 -6.79 -9.96 44.43
C GLU A 3 -5.68 -8.92 44.17
N PRO A 4 -4.45 -9.14 44.70
CA PRO A 4 -3.35 -8.24 44.43
C PRO A 4 -2.91 -8.40 42.96
N ALA A 5 -2.84 -7.28 42.24
CA ALA A 5 -2.28 -7.22 40.90
C ALA A 5 -0.77 -7.51 40.96
N GLY A 6 -0.39 -8.77 40.82
CA GLY A 6 0.99 -9.23 40.72
C GLY A 6 1.34 -9.62 39.28
N THR A 7 2.49 -9.14 38.79
CA THR A 7 3.00 -9.55 37.47
C THR A 7 3.42 -11.02 37.52
N ARG A 8 2.81 -11.87 36.68
CA ARG A 8 3.19 -13.28 36.53
C ARG A 8 4.11 -13.45 35.32
N GLN A 9 5.30 -14.01 35.53
CA GLN A 9 6.12 -14.47 34.41
C GLN A 9 5.58 -15.79 33.87
N VAL A 10 5.42 -15.87 32.55
CA VAL A 10 4.99 -17.07 31.83
C VAL A 10 6.05 -17.37 30.77
N ARG A 11 6.46 -18.64 30.66
CA ARG A 11 7.31 -19.13 29.57
C ARG A 11 6.45 -19.96 28.63
N LEU A 12 6.37 -19.53 27.38
CA LEU A 12 5.68 -20.26 26.32
C LEU A 12 6.73 -20.99 25.48
N PRO A 13 6.68 -22.34 25.36
CA PRO A 13 7.57 -23.06 24.47
C PRO A 13 7.24 -22.69 23.02
N LEU A 14 8.26 -22.26 22.26
CA LEU A 14 8.12 -22.04 20.82
C LEU A 14 8.58 -23.31 20.08
N PRO A 15 7.77 -23.85 19.16
CA PRO A 15 8.16 -25.00 18.37
C PRO A 15 9.36 -24.66 17.47
N HIS A 16 10.26 -25.62 17.21
CA HIS A 16 11.33 -25.46 16.24
C HIS A 16 11.31 -26.63 15.23
N PRO A 17 11.16 -26.36 13.93
CA PRO A 17 10.90 -25.05 13.32
C PRO A 17 9.51 -24.48 13.67
N ASP A 18 9.42 -23.17 13.83
CA ASP A 18 8.14 -22.49 14.08
C ASP A 18 7.44 -22.19 12.74
N PRO A 19 6.22 -22.72 12.50
CA PRO A 19 5.52 -22.52 11.24
C PRO A 19 5.07 -21.07 11.01
N LEU A 20 4.80 -20.29 12.07
CA LEU A 20 4.47 -18.87 11.96
C LEU A 20 5.70 -18.05 11.57
N VAL A 21 6.85 -18.34 12.16
CA VAL A 21 8.13 -17.68 11.78
C VAL A 21 8.47 -18.02 10.33
N THR A 22 8.33 -19.29 9.95
CA THR A 22 8.58 -19.73 8.57
C THR A 22 7.67 -19.01 7.58
N ARG A 23 6.38 -18.85 7.93
CA ARG A 23 5.43 -18.10 7.11
C ARG A 23 5.81 -16.61 7.02
N LEU A 24 6.18 -15.98 8.12
CA LEU A 24 6.57 -14.56 8.14
C LEU A 24 7.79 -14.31 7.27
N VAL A 25 8.82 -15.14 7.41
CA VAL A 25 10.03 -15.08 6.55
C VAL A 25 9.64 -15.22 5.08
N GLY A 26 8.76 -16.15 4.73
CA GLY A 26 8.27 -16.32 3.36
C GLY A 26 7.56 -15.08 2.81
N LEU A 27 6.79 -14.37 3.63
CA LEU A 27 6.13 -13.11 3.25
C LEU A 27 7.14 -11.98 3.04
N GLU A 28 8.07 -11.81 3.97
CA GLU A 28 9.07 -10.73 3.93
C GLU A 28 10.07 -10.92 2.78
N CYS A 29 10.62 -12.13 2.62
CA CYS A 29 11.51 -12.45 1.51
C CYS A 29 10.78 -12.31 0.16
N GLY A 30 9.50 -12.67 0.09
CA GLY A 30 8.68 -12.45 -1.11
C GLY A 30 8.52 -10.96 -1.43
N ALA A 31 8.19 -10.12 -0.45
CA ALA A 31 8.09 -8.68 -0.64
C ALA A 31 9.44 -8.07 -1.05
N GLN A 32 10.54 -8.55 -0.47
CA GLN A 32 11.89 -8.13 -0.85
C GLN A 32 12.22 -8.52 -2.30
N ALA A 33 11.85 -9.72 -2.73
CA ALA A 33 12.04 -10.16 -4.12
C ALA A 33 11.29 -9.25 -5.11
N VAL A 34 10.05 -8.85 -4.79
CA VAL A 34 9.30 -7.89 -5.61
C VAL A 34 10.02 -6.54 -5.69
N ARG A 35 10.50 -5.99 -4.57
CA ARG A 35 11.25 -4.70 -4.55
C ARG A 35 12.56 -4.78 -5.34
N ALA A 36 13.24 -5.93 -5.32
CA ALA A 36 14.45 -6.15 -6.08
C ALA A 36 14.17 -6.18 -7.60
N ALA A 37 13.02 -6.74 -8.00
CA ALA A 37 12.63 -6.87 -9.39
C ALA A 37 12.13 -5.56 -10.02
N ALA A 38 11.39 -4.75 -9.28
CA ALA A 38 10.86 -3.47 -9.75
C ALA A 38 10.66 -2.43 -8.64
N ASP A 39 10.78 -1.17 -9.04
CA ASP A 39 10.32 -0.01 -8.31
C ASP A 39 8.83 0.22 -8.60
N VAL A 40 7.99 0.26 -7.56
CA VAL A 40 6.58 0.63 -7.69
C VAL A 40 6.32 1.82 -6.78
N ARG A 41 5.99 2.97 -7.37
CA ARG A 41 5.92 4.24 -6.65
C ARG A 41 4.76 5.10 -7.13
N LEU A 42 4.37 6.06 -6.30
CA LEU A 42 3.47 7.13 -6.72
C LEU A 42 4.20 8.10 -7.67
N GLY A 43 3.52 8.52 -8.72
CA GLY A 43 4.03 9.50 -9.67
C GLY A 43 4.27 10.86 -9.02
N ALA A 44 5.09 11.70 -9.65
CA ALA A 44 5.47 12.99 -9.08
C ALA A 44 4.40 14.09 -9.27
N ARG A 45 3.51 13.92 -10.26
CA ARG A 45 2.54 14.94 -10.66
C ARG A 45 1.14 14.54 -10.25
N TRP A 46 0.48 15.43 -9.52
CA TRP A 46 -0.87 15.25 -9.01
C TRP A 46 -1.72 16.46 -9.32
N THR A 47 -2.89 16.23 -9.92
CA THR A 47 -3.79 17.29 -10.36
C THR A 47 -5.13 17.17 -9.67
N ARG A 48 -5.63 18.27 -9.10
CA ARG A 48 -6.97 18.31 -8.52
C ARG A 48 -8.03 18.22 -9.63
N ARG A 49 -8.98 17.31 -9.46
CA ARG A 49 -10.14 17.11 -10.35
C ARG A 49 -11.39 16.91 -9.49
N GLY A 50 -12.16 17.98 -9.27
CA GLY A 50 -13.33 17.93 -8.39
C GLY A 50 -12.96 17.59 -6.94
N ASP A 51 -13.52 16.51 -6.41
CA ASP A 51 -13.27 15.97 -5.07
C ASP A 51 -12.11 14.95 -5.00
N ALA A 52 -11.35 14.82 -6.09
CA ALA A 52 -10.27 13.84 -6.21
C ALA A 52 -8.94 14.49 -6.60
N LEU A 53 -7.84 13.84 -6.22
CA LEU A 53 -6.49 14.14 -6.67
C LEU A 53 -6.04 13.04 -7.64
N ALA A 54 -5.96 13.37 -8.93
CA ALA A 54 -5.61 12.44 -10.00
C ALA A 54 -4.09 12.41 -10.24
N GLY A 55 -3.55 11.23 -10.48
CA GLY A 55 -2.13 10.98 -10.75
C GLY A 55 -1.92 9.57 -11.27
N GLU A 56 -0.77 8.98 -10.98
CA GLU A 56 -0.41 7.66 -11.48
C GLU A 56 0.43 6.88 -10.46
N VAL A 57 0.39 5.55 -10.57
CA VAL A 57 1.40 4.66 -10.01
C VAL A 57 2.35 4.29 -11.13
N VAL A 58 3.65 4.45 -10.90
CA VAL A 58 4.71 4.14 -11.85
C VAL A 58 5.39 2.84 -11.42
N MET A 59 5.45 1.88 -12.34
CA MET A 59 6.22 0.64 -12.20
C MET A 59 7.45 0.76 -13.10
N ARG A 60 8.65 0.70 -12.51
CA ARG A 60 9.91 0.71 -13.25
C ARG A 60 10.72 -0.54 -12.94
N ARG A 61 11.20 -1.20 -13.98
CA ARG A 61 12.04 -2.38 -13.90
C ARG A 61 13.35 -2.08 -13.18
N ARG A 62 13.77 -3.01 -12.32
CA ARG A 62 15.10 -3.04 -11.71
C ARG A 62 15.89 -4.28 -12.15
N THR A 63 15.20 -5.41 -12.37
CA THR A 63 15.81 -6.64 -12.88
C THR A 63 15.35 -6.93 -14.32
N PRO A 64 16.29 -7.02 -15.29
CA PRO A 64 16.00 -7.43 -16.67
C PRO A 64 15.28 -8.78 -16.76
N GLY A 65 14.38 -8.93 -17.73
CA GLY A 65 13.73 -10.21 -18.04
C GLY A 65 12.65 -10.70 -17.07
N THR A 66 12.41 -10.02 -15.95
CA THR A 66 11.41 -10.44 -14.95
C THR A 66 10.02 -9.83 -15.20
N THR A 67 8.98 -10.64 -15.41
CA THR A 67 7.61 -10.10 -15.41
C THR A 67 7.21 -9.65 -14.01
N VAL A 68 6.64 -8.45 -13.87
CA VAL A 68 6.07 -7.96 -12.61
C VAL A 68 4.59 -7.64 -12.79
N THR A 69 3.73 -8.25 -11.99
CA THR A 69 2.28 -8.03 -12.05
C THR A 69 1.83 -7.18 -10.87
N LEU A 70 1.22 -6.03 -11.14
CA LEU A 70 0.50 -5.22 -10.14
C LEU A 70 -0.97 -5.63 -10.13
N HIS A 71 -1.39 -6.25 -9.05
CA HIS A 71 -2.74 -6.80 -8.90
C HIS A 71 -3.74 -5.76 -8.47
N ASP A 72 -3.36 -4.92 -7.52
CA ASP A 72 -4.25 -3.95 -6.90
C ASP A 72 -3.50 -2.85 -6.15
N VAL A 73 -4.20 -1.75 -5.86
CA VAL A 73 -3.77 -0.67 -4.96
C VAL A 73 -4.89 -0.38 -3.97
N GLY A 74 -4.54 0.04 -2.76
CA GLY A 74 -5.51 0.29 -1.70
C GLY A 74 -5.32 1.66 -1.06
N GLY A 75 -6.44 2.17 -0.53
CA GLY A 75 -6.45 3.36 0.30
C GLY A 75 -5.99 3.10 1.73
N SER A 76 -6.09 4.14 2.56
CA SER A 76 -5.95 4.09 4.01
C SER A 76 -7.31 4.33 4.68
N VAL A 77 -7.34 4.43 6.01
CA VAL A 77 -8.56 4.70 6.79
C VAL A 77 -9.28 5.99 6.35
N ILE A 78 -8.50 7.03 6.02
CA ILE A 78 -9.03 8.36 5.66
C ILE A 78 -9.16 8.51 4.15
N PHE A 79 -8.18 8.01 3.40
CA PHE A 79 -8.06 8.27 1.98
C PHE A 79 -8.38 7.03 1.16
N GLY A 80 -9.21 7.17 0.13
CA GLY A 80 -9.36 6.13 -0.89
C GLY A 80 -8.31 6.30 -1.98
N LEU A 81 -7.67 5.21 -2.41
CA LEU A 81 -6.83 5.16 -3.61
C LEU A 81 -7.45 4.14 -4.57
N SER A 82 -7.68 4.54 -5.82
CA SER A 82 -8.32 3.67 -6.82
C SER A 82 -7.82 3.97 -8.24
N PRO A 83 -7.77 2.97 -9.14
CA PRO A 83 -7.50 3.20 -10.55
C PRO A 83 -8.61 4.03 -11.21
N THR A 84 -8.28 4.85 -12.21
CA THR A 84 -9.25 5.72 -12.92
C THR A 84 -9.79 5.11 -14.23
N GLY A 85 -9.54 3.82 -14.49
CA GLY A 85 -9.98 3.10 -15.70
C GLY A 85 -10.75 1.82 -15.41
N ALA A 86 -10.72 0.87 -16.35
CA ALA A 86 -11.33 -0.45 -16.19
C ALA A 86 -10.84 -1.12 -14.90
N ARG A 87 -11.76 -1.66 -14.11
CA ARG A 87 -11.47 -2.33 -12.83
C ARG A 87 -11.01 -3.79 -13.02
N GLU A 88 -10.56 -4.12 -14.23
CA GLU A 88 -10.07 -5.45 -14.54
C GLU A 88 -8.78 -5.71 -13.76
N LYS A 89 -8.69 -6.91 -13.19
CA LYS A 89 -7.50 -7.36 -12.46
C LYS A 89 -6.76 -8.38 -13.31
N PRO A 90 -5.42 -8.35 -13.34
CA PRO A 90 -4.54 -7.42 -12.62
C PRO A 90 -4.57 -5.99 -13.19
N LEU A 91 -4.27 -4.98 -12.35
CA LEU A 91 -4.25 -3.58 -12.78
C LEU A 91 -3.20 -3.31 -13.87
N ALA A 92 -2.07 -4.04 -13.82
CA ALA A 92 -0.98 -3.88 -14.77
C ALA A 92 -0.04 -5.08 -14.80
N VAL A 93 0.57 -5.34 -15.95
CA VAL A 93 1.63 -6.32 -16.13
C VAL A 93 2.82 -5.65 -16.83
N LEU A 94 3.92 -5.50 -16.10
CA LEU A 94 5.21 -5.06 -16.65
C LEU A 94 5.94 -6.27 -17.23
N GLY A 95 5.67 -6.56 -18.51
CA GLY A 95 6.31 -7.65 -19.26
C GLY A 95 7.81 -7.42 -19.47
N PRO A 96 8.59 -8.48 -19.77
CA PRO A 96 10.06 -8.50 -19.70
C PRO A 96 10.72 -7.47 -20.63
N GLU A 97 10.10 -7.17 -21.77
CA GLU A 97 10.58 -6.23 -22.79
C GLU A 97 10.27 -4.75 -22.49
N ARG A 98 9.54 -4.46 -21.40
CA ARG A 98 9.21 -3.08 -20.99
C ARG A 98 10.01 -2.69 -19.77
N GLU A 99 10.62 -1.51 -19.83
CA GLU A 99 11.35 -0.90 -18.71
C GLU A 99 10.43 -0.16 -17.73
N GLU A 100 9.31 0.39 -18.22
CA GLU A 100 8.40 1.19 -17.41
C GLU A 100 6.95 1.02 -17.85
N LEU A 101 6.02 1.16 -16.91
CA LEU A 101 4.57 1.18 -17.12
C LEU A 101 3.92 2.10 -16.08
N THR A 102 2.89 2.83 -16.46
CA THR A 102 2.11 3.67 -15.56
C THR A 102 0.65 3.22 -15.47
N VAL A 103 0.07 3.36 -14.28
CA VAL A 103 -1.33 3.06 -13.98
C VAL A 103 -2.00 4.33 -13.47
N PRO A 104 -2.96 4.91 -14.21
CA PRO A 104 -3.72 6.07 -13.76
C PRO A 104 -4.52 5.76 -12.49
N VAL A 105 -4.36 6.58 -11.46
CA VAL A 105 -5.03 6.44 -10.16
C VAL A 105 -5.56 7.79 -9.66
N ARG A 106 -6.46 7.72 -8.68
CA ARG A 106 -6.93 8.89 -7.96
C ARG A 106 -7.00 8.64 -6.46
N PHE A 107 -6.66 9.67 -5.71
CA PHE A 107 -6.98 9.78 -4.30
C PHE A 107 -8.31 10.50 -4.09
N THR A 108 -9.05 10.07 -3.07
CA THR A 108 -10.26 10.72 -2.53
C THR A 108 -10.17 10.73 -1.01
N ALA A 109 -10.95 11.57 -0.33
CA ALA A 109 -11.04 11.61 1.14
C ALA A 109 -12.47 11.25 1.60
N PRO A 110 -12.90 9.97 1.46
CA PRO A 110 -14.28 9.59 1.69
C PRO A 110 -14.72 9.64 3.16
N ASN A 111 -13.79 9.64 4.11
CA ASN A 111 -14.09 9.46 5.52
C ASN A 111 -13.63 10.64 6.38
N CYS A 112 -14.61 11.40 6.88
CA CYS A 112 -14.41 12.58 7.72
C CYS A 112 -14.91 12.38 9.16
N SER A 113 -15.29 11.16 9.55
CA SER A 113 -15.86 10.93 10.88
C SER A 113 -14.82 11.11 11.98
N ALA A 114 -15.24 11.64 13.14
CA ALA A 114 -14.35 11.82 14.29
C ALA A 114 -13.66 10.51 14.70
N HIS A 115 -14.38 9.38 14.63
CA HIS A 115 -13.83 8.06 14.91
C HIS A 115 -12.67 7.72 13.95
N SER A 116 -12.88 7.85 12.64
CA SER A 116 -11.85 7.50 11.66
C SER A 116 -10.65 8.44 11.69
N MET A 117 -10.86 9.71 12.04
CA MET A 117 -9.78 10.66 12.25
C MET A 117 -8.94 10.31 13.49
N ALA A 118 -9.57 9.85 14.58
CA ALA A 118 -8.87 9.45 15.80
C ALA A 118 -8.09 8.12 15.65
N ASP A 119 -8.61 7.21 14.83
CA ASP A 119 -8.03 5.87 14.60
C ASP A 119 -6.92 5.86 13.53
N ALA A 120 -6.79 6.93 12.74
CA ALA A 120 -5.80 7.03 11.68
C ALA A 120 -4.37 7.22 12.22
N LYS A 121 -3.74 6.14 12.70
CA LYS A 121 -2.33 6.15 13.16
C LYS A 121 -1.32 6.28 12.02
N LYS A 122 -1.62 5.65 10.87
CA LYS A 122 -0.82 5.68 9.63
C LYS A 122 -1.68 6.15 8.44
N PRO A 123 -2.09 7.43 8.38
CA PRO A 123 -3.01 7.92 7.36
C PRO A 123 -2.44 7.83 5.93
N TYR A 124 -1.12 7.73 5.79
CA TYR A 124 -0.40 7.70 4.51
C TYR A 124 0.17 6.32 4.15
N ALA A 125 -0.23 5.25 4.84
CA ALA A 125 0.12 3.89 4.45
C ALA A 125 -0.85 3.42 3.37
N PHE A 126 -0.39 3.44 2.11
CA PHE A 126 -1.19 3.01 0.95
C PHE A 126 -0.67 1.67 0.44
N PRO A 127 -1.42 0.58 0.63
CA PRO A 127 -0.96 -0.72 0.20
C PRO A 127 -1.04 -0.91 -1.31
N PHE A 128 -0.19 -1.77 -1.83
CA PHE A 128 -0.34 -2.36 -3.15
C PHE A 128 0.01 -3.85 -3.09
N TRP A 129 -0.45 -4.57 -4.10
CA TRP A 129 -0.22 -6.00 -4.20
C TRP A 129 0.44 -6.35 -5.52
N ALA A 130 1.60 -7.01 -5.45
CA ALA A 130 2.36 -7.38 -6.62
C ALA A 130 2.87 -8.82 -6.55
N SER A 131 3.22 -9.41 -7.70
CA SER A 131 3.81 -10.74 -7.78
C SER A 131 4.83 -10.86 -8.91
N LEU A 132 5.65 -11.90 -8.81
CA LEU A 132 6.57 -12.38 -9.84
C LEU A 132 6.11 -13.77 -10.32
N PRO A 133 6.55 -14.26 -11.49
CA PRO A 133 6.32 -15.65 -11.88
C PRO A 133 6.77 -16.63 -10.79
N GLY A 134 5.89 -17.55 -10.40
CA GLY A 134 6.16 -18.54 -9.34
C GLY A 134 6.12 -18.00 -7.91
N LEU A 135 5.90 -16.70 -7.70
CA LEU A 135 5.72 -16.10 -6.38
C LEU A 135 4.26 -15.69 -6.18
N GLU A 136 3.70 -16.02 -5.03
CA GLU A 136 2.37 -15.54 -4.66
C GLU A 136 2.30 -14.00 -4.58
N ARG A 137 1.08 -13.47 -4.58
CA ARG A 137 0.82 -12.05 -4.34
C ARG A 137 1.40 -11.61 -2.99
N ARG A 138 2.18 -10.54 -3.00
CA ARG A 138 2.79 -9.93 -1.82
C ARG A 138 2.22 -8.54 -1.57
N TYR A 139 2.04 -8.21 -0.29
CA TYR A 139 1.65 -6.90 0.20
C TYR A 139 2.89 -6.02 0.32
N LEU A 140 2.80 -4.81 -0.20
CA LEU A 140 3.81 -3.76 -0.07
C LEU A 140 3.10 -2.42 0.18
N GLU A 141 3.84 -1.41 0.60
CA GLU A 141 3.32 -0.06 0.83
C GLU A 141 3.98 0.93 -0.14
N LEU A 142 3.18 1.82 -0.72
CA LEU A 142 3.66 2.92 -1.54
C LEU A 142 4.26 4.00 -0.65
N GLU A 143 5.42 4.52 -1.04
CA GLU A 143 6.00 5.68 -0.39
C GLU A 143 5.29 6.97 -0.80
N VAL A 144 5.02 7.83 0.17
CA VAL A 144 4.35 9.11 -0.02
C VAL A 144 5.34 10.23 0.21
N THR A 145 5.59 11.06 -0.81
CA THR A 145 6.50 12.21 -0.71
C THR A 145 5.90 13.31 0.14
N ALA A 146 6.73 14.25 0.61
CA ALA A 146 6.27 15.40 1.39
C ALA A 146 5.28 16.29 0.61
N GLU A 147 5.52 16.45 -0.69
CA GLU A 147 4.68 17.26 -1.59
C GLU A 147 3.30 16.62 -1.78
N LEU A 148 3.27 15.30 -2.00
CA LEU A 148 2.01 14.57 -2.09
C LEU A 148 1.27 14.58 -0.75
N ARG A 149 1.97 14.42 0.36
CA ARG A 149 1.37 14.52 1.70
C ARG A 149 0.68 15.88 1.91
N GLY A 150 1.34 16.99 1.57
CA GLY A 150 0.73 18.32 1.63
C GLY A 150 -0.50 18.48 0.74
N SER A 151 -0.50 17.81 -0.42
CA SER A 151 -1.65 17.78 -1.35
C SER A 151 -2.83 16.97 -0.81
N LEU A 152 -2.55 15.82 -0.16
CA LEU A 152 -3.56 14.99 0.51
C LEU A 152 -4.15 15.69 1.75
N ASP A 153 -3.31 16.35 2.54
CA ASP A 153 -3.74 17.18 3.68
C ASP A 153 -4.70 18.29 3.23
N ARG A 154 -4.42 18.92 2.08
CA ARG A 154 -5.30 19.93 1.47
C ARG A 154 -6.61 19.30 1.01
N LEU A 155 -6.54 18.18 0.29
CA LEU A 155 -7.70 17.43 -0.17
C LEU A 155 -8.64 17.08 1.00
N LEU A 156 -8.09 16.57 2.10
CA LEU A 156 -8.84 16.21 3.29
C LEU A 156 -9.54 17.41 3.91
N ARG A 157 -8.80 18.50 4.17
CA ARG A 157 -9.37 19.72 4.78
C ARG A 157 -10.50 20.30 3.94
N GLU A 158 -10.34 20.36 2.62
CA GLU A 158 -11.36 20.90 1.73
C GLU A 158 -12.58 19.98 1.62
N THR A 159 -12.36 18.67 1.56
CA THR A 159 -13.46 17.70 1.47
C THR A 159 -14.30 17.67 2.76
N CYS A 160 -13.64 17.66 3.92
CA CYS A 160 -14.34 17.58 5.21
C CYS A 160 -14.92 18.91 5.69
N LYS A 161 -14.48 20.06 5.16
CA LYS A 161 -15.16 21.35 5.40
C LYS A 161 -16.51 21.44 4.70
N ASN A 162 -16.67 20.73 3.60
CA ASN A 162 -17.86 20.78 2.74
C ASN A 162 -18.85 19.64 3.04
N ARG A 163 -18.69 18.95 4.17
CA ARG A 163 -19.58 17.89 4.67
C ARG A 163 -20.03 18.20 6.08
#